data_AF-A0A9W8XPH2-F1
#
_entry.id   AF-A0A9W8XPH2-F1
#
_cell.length_a   1.000
_cell.length_b   1.000
_cell.length_c   1.000
_cell.angle_alpha   90.00
_cell.angle_beta   90.00
_cell.angle_gamma   90.00
#
_symmetry.space_group_name_H-M   'P 1'
#
loop_
_entity.id
_entity.type
_entity.pdbx_description
1 polymer ?
#
loop_
_entity_poly.entity_id
_entity_poly.type
_entity_poly.pdbx_seq_one_letter_code
_entity_poly.pdbx_strand_id
1 'polypeptide(L)'
;MVAIEVPAEYGYVLFSVVSTFLTGTILGFRVGSFRKAAKVPYPFEYASYEQVQTAPAERKAQLLAFNAAQRGHQNFGENHLATVGSLLICGLSQPKVAAGLGVFWSVNRILYSIGYTNWNQNGKGRYAGGLGMLTQYGLVIWAGVVSWGFATK
;
A
#
# COMPACT_ATOMS: atom_id res chain seq x y z
N MET A 1 -13.96 36.57 -1.04
CA MET A 1 -13.23 35.38 -0.60
C MET A 1 -13.88 34.18 -1.26
N VAL A 2 -13.10 33.30 -1.90
CA VAL A 2 -13.62 32.02 -2.42
C VAL A 2 -13.46 30.99 -1.30
N ALA A 3 -14.55 30.35 -0.91
CA ALA A 3 -14.55 29.30 0.11
C ALA A 3 -14.64 27.92 -0.56
N ILE A 4 -13.86 26.96 -0.08
CA ILE A 4 -14.03 25.55 -0.44
C ILE A 4 -15.03 24.96 0.56
N GLU A 5 -16.23 24.66 0.07
CA GLU A 5 -17.23 23.96 0.88
C GLU A 5 -16.92 22.46 0.91
N VAL A 6 -16.76 21.92 2.12
CA VAL A 6 -16.51 20.50 2.33
C VAL A 6 -17.85 19.75 2.35
N PRO A 7 -18.03 18.68 1.53
CA PRO A 7 -19.28 17.92 1.52
C PRO A 7 -19.62 17.32 2.89
N ALA A 8 -20.93 17.20 3.19
CA ALA A 8 -21.39 16.65 4.48
C ALA A 8 -20.85 15.24 4.77
N GLU A 9 -20.65 14.42 3.74
CA GLU A 9 -20.17 13.04 3.87
C GLU A 9 -18.65 12.89 3.80
N TYR A 10 -17.89 13.99 3.82
CA TYR A 10 -16.43 13.96 3.73
C TYR A 10 -15.77 13.22 4.90
N GLY A 11 -16.47 13.05 6.03
CA GLY A 11 -16.04 12.17 7.13
C GLY A 11 -15.70 10.74 6.67
N TYR A 12 -16.39 10.19 5.67
CA TYR A 12 -16.05 8.86 5.12
C TYR A 12 -14.69 8.85 4.43
N VAL A 13 -14.30 9.95 3.79
CA VAL A 13 -12.98 10.10 3.15
C VAL A 13 -11.89 10.08 4.23
N LEU A 14 -12.10 10.79 5.34
CA LEU A 14 -11.18 10.81 6.47
C LEU A 14 -11.03 9.42 7.10
N PHE A 15 -12.13 8.69 7.31
CA PHE A 15 -12.05 7.29 7.77
C PHE A 15 -11.30 6.40 6.79
N SER A 16 -11.50 6.60 5.48
CA SER A 16 -10.78 5.88 4.45
C SER A 16 -9.27 6.17 4.50
N VAL A 17 -8.87 7.43 4.69
CA VAL A 17 -7.46 7.80 4.92
C VAL A 17 -6.90 7.13 6.17
N VAL A 18 -7.62 7.14 7.30
CA VAL A 18 -7.18 6.43 8.53
C VAL A 18 -6.99 4.93 8.27
N SER A 19 -7.85 4.30 7.44
CA SER A 19 -7.70 2.88 7.09
C SER A 19 -6.36 2.59 6.38
N THR A 20 -5.82 3.56 5.64
CA THR A 20 -4.50 3.42 5.01
C THR A 20 -3.37 3.42 6.04
N PHE A 21 -3.48 4.19 7.13
CA PHE A 21 -2.49 4.20 8.22
C PHE A 21 -2.46 2.86 8.96
N LEU A 22 -3.64 2.30 9.22
CA LEU A 22 -3.78 0.96 9.78
C LEU A 22 -3.17 -0.09 8.84
N THR A 23 -3.37 0.06 7.54
CA THR A 23 -2.76 -0.83 6.53
C THR A 23 -1.24 -0.79 6.60
N GLY A 24 -0.63 0.40 6.61
CA GLY A 24 0.83 0.54 6.77
C GLY A 24 1.33 -0.13 8.05
N THR A 25 0.62 0.07 9.16
CA THR A 25 0.94 -0.56 10.46
C THR A 25 0.87 -2.09 10.41
N ILE A 26 -0.18 -2.66 9.81
CA ILE A 26 -0.34 -4.11 9.61
C ILE A 26 0.82 -4.67 8.78
N LEU A 27 1.19 -4.00 7.69
CA LEU A 27 2.30 -4.40 6.84
C LEU A 27 3.64 -4.32 7.59
N GLY A 28 3.85 -3.29 8.40
CA GLY A 28 5.02 -3.17 9.27
C GLY A 28 5.12 -4.30 10.29
N PHE A 29 4.03 -4.66 10.96
CA PHE A 29 4.01 -5.81 11.88
C PHE A 29 4.31 -7.13 11.16
N ARG A 30 3.79 -7.33 9.95
CA ARG A 30 4.13 -8.49 9.12
C ARG A 30 5.63 -8.55 8.85
N VAL A 31 6.26 -7.44 8.45
CA VAL A 31 7.72 -7.36 8.26
C VAL A 31 8.46 -7.78 9.54
N GLY A 32 8.04 -7.29 10.70
CA GLY A 32 8.65 -7.65 11.99
C GLY A 32 8.60 -9.15 12.26
N SER A 33 7.45 -9.78 12.05
CA SER A 33 7.27 -11.23 12.21
C SER A 33 8.18 -12.03 11.27
N PHE A 34 8.24 -11.65 9.98
CA PHE A 34 9.13 -12.32 9.03
C PHE A 34 10.62 -12.07 9.32
N ARG A 35 10.99 -10.86 9.78
CA ARG A 35 12.37 -10.53 10.19
C ARG A 35 12.82 -11.45 11.33
N LYS A 36 11.96 -11.65 12.33
CA LYS A 36 12.23 -12.53 13.48
C LYS A 36 12.50 -13.96 13.02
N ALA A 37 11.64 -14.51 12.14
CA ALA A 37 11.84 -15.83 11.57
C ALA A 37 13.13 -15.91 10.73
N ALA A 38 13.38 -14.90 9.91
CA ALA A 38 14.57 -14.78 9.07
C ALA A 38 15.84 -14.40 9.85
N LYS A 39 15.79 -14.17 11.17
CA LYS A 39 16.92 -13.78 12.03
C LYS A 39 17.88 -12.77 11.36
N VAL A 40 17.35 -11.80 10.63
CA VAL A 40 18.15 -10.74 9.99
C VAL A 40 18.37 -9.63 11.03
N PRO A 41 19.62 -9.42 11.49
CA PRO A 41 19.89 -8.42 12.51
C PRO A 41 19.66 -7.00 11.98
N TYR A 42 19.35 -6.08 12.88
CA TYR A 42 19.43 -4.65 12.57
C TYR A 42 20.93 -4.24 12.43
N PRO A 43 21.26 -3.24 11.59
CA PRO A 43 20.38 -2.38 10.80
C PRO A 43 20.07 -2.90 9.38
N PHE A 44 20.37 -4.15 9.05
CA PHE A 44 20.21 -4.65 7.69
C PHE A 44 18.74 -4.66 7.27
N GLU A 45 18.46 -4.02 6.14
CA GLU A 45 17.11 -3.88 5.61
C GLU A 45 16.61 -5.19 4.98
N TYR A 46 17.52 -5.92 4.33
CA TYR A 46 17.27 -7.15 3.60
C TYR A 46 18.29 -8.23 3.98
N ALA A 47 17.92 -9.50 3.80
CA ALA A 47 18.89 -10.58 3.68
C ALA A 47 19.67 -10.39 2.36
N SER A 48 20.99 -10.51 2.41
CA SER A 48 21.84 -10.33 1.23
C SER A 48 21.64 -11.48 0.22
N TYR A 49 21.97 -11.22 -1.05
CA TYR A 49 21.94 -12.25 -2.09
C TYR A 49 22.77 -13.48 -1.70
N GLU A 50 23.97 -13.26 -1.19
CA GLU A 50 24.88 -14.32 -0.75
C GLU A 50 24.29 -15.15 0.39
N GLN A 51 23.70 -14.51 1.41
CA GLN A 51 23.01 -15.19 2.51
C GLN A 51 21.85 -16.08 2.00
N VAL A 52 21.13 -15.61 0.98
CA VAL A 52 20.01 -16.36 0.39
C VAL A 52 20.49 -17.54 -0.45
N GLN A 53 21.58 -17.39 -1.21
CA GLN A 53 22.09 -18.48 -2.07
C GLN A 53 22.81 -19.58 -1.30
N THR A 54 23.51 -19.22 -0.22
CA THR A 54 24.29 -20.16 0.60
C THR A 54 23.46 -20.84 1.69
N ALA A 55 22.25 -20.34 1.97
CA ALA A 55 21.37 -20.91 2.98
C ALA A 55 20.77 -22.27 2.59
N PRO A 56 20.61 -23.20 3.55
CA PRO A 56 19.78 -24.40 3.38
C PRO A 56 18.35 -24.04 2.96
N ALA A 57 17.64 -24.96 2.29
CA ALA A 57 16.34 -24.71 1.67
C ALA A 57 15.30 -24.06 2.62
N GLU A 58 15.17 -24.57 3.85
CA GLU A 58 14.24 -24.02 4.85
C GLU A 58 14.62 -22.59 5.25
N ARG A 59 15.92 -22.33 5.43
CA ARG A 59 16.43 -21.01 5.80
C ARG A 59 16.28 -20.02 4.65
N LYS A 60 16.54 -20.47 3.41
CA LYS A 60 16.36 -19.69 2.18
C LYS A 60 14.92 -19.20 2.04
N ALA A 61 13.94 -20.08 2.32
CA ALA A 61 12.52 -19.73 2.33
C ALA A 61 12.19 -18.57 3.28
N GLN A 62 12.71 -18.62 4.52
CA GLN A 62 12.50 -17.57 5.52
C GLN A 62 13.13 -16.23 5.11
N LEU A 63 14.36 -16.26 4.59
CA LEU A 63 15.07 -15.07 4.12
C LEU A 63 14.33 -14.41 2.94
N LEU A 64 13.87 -15.22 1.98
CA LEU A 64 13.10 -14.75 0.83
C LEU A 64 11.73 -14.19 1.25
N ALA A 65 11.03 -14.85 2.18
CA ALA A 65 9.75 -14.36 2.70
C ALA A 65 9.92 -13.02 3.42
N PHE A 66 11.00 -12.84 4.19
CA PHE A 66 11.34 -11.55 4.80
C PHE A 66 11.63 -10.47 3.77
N ASN A 67 12.48 -10.75 2.77
CA ASN A 67 12.77 -9.79 1.70
C ASN A 67 11.48 -9.41 0.94
N ALA A 68 10.60 -10.36 0.66
CA ALA A 68 9.33 -10.10 0.00
C ALA A 68 8.37 -9.27 0.87
N ALA A 69 8.29 -9.56 2.17
CA ALA A 69 7.50 -8.76 3.11
C ALA A 69 7.99 -7.31 3.15
N GLN A 70 9.31 -7.12 3.25
CA GLN A 70 9.94 -5.81 3.31
C GLN A 70 9.70 -5.02 2.02
N ARG A 71 9.89 -5.64 0.85
CA ARG A 71 9.58 -5.00 -0.44
C ARG A 71 8.11 -4.65 -0.55
N GLY A 72 7.21 -5.51 -0.07
CA GLY A 72 5.77 -5.24 -0.05
C GLY A 72 5.39 -4.02 0.80
N HIS A 73 6.01 -3.87 1.98
CA HIS A 73 5.82 -2.70 2.85
C HIS A 73 6.42 -1.42 2.26
N GLN A 74 7.64 -1.48 1.71
CA GLN A 74 8.22 -0.33 1.01
C GLN A 74 7.37 0.11 -0.18
N ASN A 75 6.90 -0.83 -1.00
CA ASN A 75 6.03 -0.51 -2.12
C ASN A 75 4.72 0.12 -1.67
N PHE A 76 4.22 -0.20 -0.47
CA PHE A 76 3.09 0.51 0.10
C PHE A 76 3.48 1.96 0.40
N GLY A 77 4.59 2.18 1.11
CA GLY A 77 5.09 3.51 1.44
C GLY A 77 5.34 4.41 0.22
N GLU A 78 5.95 3.86 -0.84
CA GLU A 78 6.19 4.56 -2.13
C GLU A 78 4.90 5.11 -2.75
N ASN A 79 3.77 4.44 -2.52
CA ASN A 79 2.49 4.75 -3.18
C ASN A 79 1.49 5.43 -2.24
N HIS A 80 1.70 5.33 -0.93
CA HIS A 80 0.77 5.76 0.10
C HIS A 80 0.49 7.26 0.05
N LEU A 81 1.53 8.09 -0.13
CA LEU A 81 1.38 9.55 -0.19
C LEU A 81 0.49 9.98 -1.37
N ALA A 82 0.78 9.47 -2.57
CA ALA A 82 0.00 9.78 -3.76
C ALA A 82 -1.46 9.36 -3.60
N THR A 83 -1.72 8.14 -3.10
CA THR A 83 -3.08 7.67 -2.86
C THR A 83 -3.83 8.54 -1.85
N VAL A 84 -3.22 8.88 -0.71
CA VAL A 84 -3.88 9.73 0.31
C VAL A 84 -4.20 11.11 -0.25
N GLY A 85 -3.26 11.74 -0.96
CA GLY A 85 -3.49 13.01 -1.63
C GLY A 85 -4.67 12.94 -2.61
N SER A 86 -4.70 11.91 -3.45
CA SER A 86 -5.79 11.71 -4.39
C SER A 86 -7.13 11.45 -3.71
N LEU A 87 -7.18 10.66 -2.62
CA LEU A 87 -8.42 10.42 -1.87
C LEU A 87 -9.00 11.73 -1.31
N LEU A 88 -8.16 12.58 -0.73
CA LEU A 88 -8.57 13.87 -0.18
C LEU A 88 -9.11 14.79 -1.27
N ILE A 89 -8.42 14.87 -2.42
CA ILE A 89 -8.86 15.70 -3.56
C ILE A 89 -10.16 15.18 -4.15
N CYS A 90 -10.21 13.89 -4.52
CA CYS A 90 -11.40 13.28 -5.13
C CYS A 90 -12.61 13.33 -4.20
N GLY A 91 -12.38 13.23 -2.88
CA GLY A 91 -13.40 13.34 -1.86
C GLY A 91 -14.15 14.66 -1.88
N LEU A 92 -13.55 15.75 -2.37
CA LEU A 92 -14.21 17.06 -2.48
C LEU A 92 -15.31 17.04 -3.55
N SER A 93 -15.22 16.13 -4.52
CA SER A 93 -16.21 15.97 -5.58
C SER A 93 -17.21 14.85 -5.29
N GLN A 94 -16.74 13.65 -4.92
CA GLN A 94 -17.59 12.48 -4.63
C GLN A 94 -17.08 11.73 -3.39
N PRO A 95 -17.46 12.15 -2.16
CA PRO A 95 -16.93 11.61 -0.91
C PRO A 95 -17.08 10.10 -0.75
N LYS A 96 -18.28 9.57 -1.02
CA LYS A 96 -18.61 8.15 -0.81
C LYS A 96 -17.82 7.24 -1.76
N VAL A 97 -17.66 7.66 -3.02
CA VAL A 97 -16.89 6.91 -4.03
C VAL A 97 -15.42 6.91 -3.68
N ALA A 98 -14.85 8.09 -3.37
CA ALA A 98 -13.45 8.19 -2.95
C ALA A 98 -13.19 7.32 -1.70
N ALA A 99 -14.06 7.39 -0.70
CA ALA A 99 -13.95 6.57 0.50
C ALA A 99 -13.93 5.06 0.20
N GLY A 100 -14.86 4.58 -0.65
CA GLY A 100 -14.93 3.19 -1.07
C GLY A 100 -13.66 2.74 -1.80
N LEU A 101 -13.15 3.56 -2.71
CA LEU A 101 -11.89 3.27 -3.43
C LEU A 101 -10.68 3.22 -2.50
N GLY A 102 -10.61 4.06 -1.47
CA GLY A 102 -9.51 4.02 -0.50
C GLY A 102 -9.52 2.78 0.38
N VAL A 103 -10.71 2.29 0.78
CA VAL A 103 -10.85 1.00 1.47
C VAL A 103 -10.48 -0.16 0.55
N PHE A 104 -10.98 -0.14 -0.70
CA PHE A 104 -10.66 -1.15 -1.70
C PHE A 104 -9.14 -1.21 -1.98
N TRP A 105 -8.49 -0.05 -2.11
CA TRP A 105 -7.05 0.04 -2.27
C TRP A 105 -6.32 -0.58 -1.08
N SER A 106 -6.71 -0.21 0.15
CA SER A 106 -6.12 -0.73 1.39
C SER A 106 -6.19 -2.26 1.47
N VAL A 107 -7.36 -2.86 1.19
CA VAL A 107 -7.53 -4.32 1.14
C VAL A 107 -6.59 -4.94 0.10
N ASN A 108 -6.51 -4.37 -1.11
CA ASN A 108 -5.62 -4.86 -2.15
C ASN A 108 -4.14 -4.76 -1.76
N ARG A 109 -3.72 -3.74 -0.99
CA ARG A 109 -2.34 -3.64 -0.48
C ARG A 109 -2.01 -4.77 0.50
N ILE A 110 -2.99 -5.21 1.31
CA ILE A 110 -2.84 -6.37 2.19
C ILE A 110 -2.75 -7.66 1.36
N LEU A 111 -3.64 -7.86 0.38
CA LEU A 111 -3.62 -9.01 -0.51
C LEU A 111 -2.32 -9.10 -1.32
N TYR A 112 -1.82 -7.96 -1.82
CA TYR A 112 -0.53 -7.85 -2.48
C TYR A 112 0.59 -8.34 -1.56
N SER A 113 0.63 -7.88 -0.30
CA SER A 113 1.66 -8.30 0.66
C SER A 113 1.56 -9.80 0.98
N ILE A 114 0.35 -10.32 1.19
CA ILE A 114 0.12 -11.75 1.45
C ILE A 114 0.63 -12.60 0.29
N GLY A 115 0.21 -12.27 -0.93
CA GLY A 115 0.64 -13.00 -2.12
C GLY A 115 2.14 -12.85 -2.37
N TYR A 116 2.72 -11.68 -2.12
CA TYR A 116 4.15 -11.45 -2.38
C TYR A 116 5.04 -12.24 -1.41
N THR A 117 4.62 -12.43 -0.16
CA THR A 117 5.34 -13.27 0.81
C THR A 117 5.35 -14.76 0.45
N ASN A 118 4.52 -15.18 -0.51
CA ASN A 118 4.59 -16.53 -1.07
C ASN A 118 5.75 -16.65 -2.08
N TRP A 119 6.94 -16.91 -1.54
CA TRP A 119 8.21 -16.90 -2.29
C TRP A 119 8.30 -17.99 -3.38
N ASN A 120 7.51 -19.07 -3.28
CA ASN A 120 7.49 -20.18 -4.24
C ASN A 120 7.00 -19.77 -5.65
N GLN A 121 6.44 -18.57 -5.81
CA GLN A 121 5.95 -18.04 -7.08
C GLN A 121 6.92 -17.04 -7.74
N ASN A 122 8.18 -16.95 -7.29
CA ASN A 122 9.17 -15.98 -7.83
C ASN A 122 8.61 -14.55 -7.89
N GLY A 123 7.86 -14.15 -6.87
CA GLY A 123 7.24 -12.83 -6.76
C GLY A 123 5.95 -12.62 -7.57
N LYS A 124 5.46 -13.61 -8.33
CA LYS A 124 4.18 -13.50 -9.06
C LYS A 124 2.96 -13.46 -8.15
N GLY A 125 3.04 -13.99 -6.93
CA GLY A 125 1.94 -13.96 -5.96
C GLY A 125 1.44 -12.54 -5.64
N ARG A 126 2.28 -11.52 -5.85
CA ARG A 126 1.91 -10.10 -5.69
C ARG A 126 0.71 -9.67 -6.56
N TYR A 127 0.44 -10.35 -7.67
CA TYR A 127 -0.69 -10.04 -8.54
C TYR A 127 -2.06 -10.26 -7.88
N ALA A 128 -2.12 -10.99 -6.75
CA ALA A 128 -3.33 -11.13 -5.95
C ALA A 128 -3.92 -9.78 -5.47
N GLY A 129 -3.09 -8.74 -5.33
CA GLY A 129 -3.52 -7.37 -5.01
C GLY A 129 -3.36 -6.38 -6.16
N GLY A 130 -3.23 -6.88 -7.40
CA GLY A 130 -2.92 -6.04 -8.58
C GLY A 130 -3.96 -4.96 -8.87
N LEU A 131 -5.23 -5.22 -8.54
CA LEU A 131 -6.32 -4.25 -8.73
C LEU A 131 -6.11 -2.98 -7.90
N GLY A 132 -5.38 -3.06 -6.77
CA GLY A 132 -5.02 -1.88 -5.99
C GLY A 132 -4.21 -0.86 -6.79
N MET A 133 -3.30 -1.29 -7.67
CA MET A 133 -2.55 -0.36 -8.53
C MET A 133 -3.45 0.34 -9.54
N LEU A 134 -4.42 -0.39 -10.12
CA LEU A 134 -5.39 0.21 -11.05
C LEU A 134 -6.26 1.25 -10.36
N THR A 135 -6.76 0.96 -9.16
CA THR A 135 -7.51 1.91 -8.34
C THR A 135 -6.69 3.15 -8.01
N GLN A 136 -5.41 2.98 -7.68
CA GLN A 136 -4.53 4.10 -7.39
C GLN A 136 -4.34 5.02 -8.59
N TYR A 137 -4.00 4.49 -9.76
CA TYR A 137 -3.83 5.33 -10.95
C TYR A 137 -5.14 6.00 -11.36
N GLY A 138 -6.27 5.30 -11.22
CA GLY A 138 -7.59 5.89 -11.40
C GLY A 138 -7.84 7.07 -10.46
N LEU A 139 -7.50 6.93 -9.17
CA LEU A 139 -7.60 8.01 -8.19
C LEU A 139 -6.71 9.21 -8.54
N VAL A 140 -5.47 8.98 -8.98
CA VAL A 140 -4.54 10.05 -9.38
C VAL A 140 -5.08 10.84 -10.57
N ILE A 141 -5.54 10.14 -11.61
CA ILE A 141 -6.14 10.78 -12.80
C ILE A 141 -7.39 11.57 -12.39
N TRP A 142 -8.27 10.95 -11.60
CA TRP A 142 -9.49 11.61 -11.14
C TRP A 142 -9.20 12.85 -10.27
N ALA A 143 -8.16 12.80 -9.42
CA ALA A 143 -7.73 13.95 -8.64
C ALA A 143 -7.29 15.12 -9.53
N GLY A 144 -6.61 14.84 -10.65
CA GLY A 144 -6.28 15.84 -11.67
C GLY A 144 -7.52 16.49 -12.28
N VAL A 145 -8.52 15.67 -12.64
CA VAL A 145 -9.81 16.16 -13.19
C VAL A 145 -10.55 17.04 -12.18
N VAL A 146 -10.63 16.62 -10.92
CA VAL A 146 -11.28 17.40 -9.85
C VAL A 146 -10.54 18.71 -9.63
N SER A 147 -9.22 18.69 -9.54
CA SER A 147 -8.39 19.89 -9.35
C SER A 147 -8.55 20.89 -10.50
N TRP A 148 -8.55 20.40 -11.75
CA TRP A 148 -8.83 21.23 -12.92
C TRP A 148 -10.20 21.91 -12.83
N GLY A 149 -11.23 21.16 -12.44
CA GLY A 149 -12.58 21.68 -12.28
C GLY A 149 -12.72 22.74 -11.19
N PHE A 150 -11.84 22.78 -10.19
CA PHE A 150 -11.75 23.89 -9.22
C PHE A 150 -10.97 25.08 -9.76
N ALA A 151 -9.97 24.86 -10.61
CA ALA A 151 -9.13 25.93 -11.15
C ALA A 151 -9.79 26.74 -12.28
N THR A 152 -10.75 26.14 -13.00
CA THR A 152 -11.41 26.77 -14.17
C THR A 152 -12.85 27.25 -13.90
N LYS A 153 -13.27 27.30 -12.62
CA LYS A 153 -14.53 27.90 -12.20
C LYS A 153 -14.25 29.24 -11.54
#